data_AF-A0A7X7L1Y6-F1
#
_entry.id   AF-A0A7X7L1Y6-F1
#
_cell.length_a   1.000
_cell.length_b   1.000
_cell.length_c   1.000
_cell.angle_alpha   90.00
_cell.angle_beta   90.00
_cell.angle_gamma   90.00
#
_symmetry.space_group_name_H-M   'P 1'
#
loop_
_entity.id
_entity.type
_entity.pdbx_description
1 polymer ?
#
loop_
_entity_poly.entity_id
_entity_poly.type
_entity_poly.pdbx_seq_one_letter_code
_entity_poly.pdbx_strand_id
1 'polypeptide(L)'
;MAQDAFTPQPIELTRETSHDLGVCFDPENIILQGFYTDEISAYRARRLWSQTLSAHFLLDPEHDFNFQILGNPENAQYTLTCKFVTACGRYAFWRITNHQAPEVQYVIETAHIPICHSRHEDILCAPDLHSIHEKPLILSSGELSEMLFPKPNRKFSSWLKKILSVPFITLRNYCS
;
A
#
# COMPACT_ATOMS: atom_id res chain seq x y z
N MET A 1 -11.42 -62.12 14.73
CA MET A 1 -11.32 -61.12 13.64
C MET A 1 -11.88 -59.82 14.18
N ALA A 2 -11.03 -58.94 14.69
CA ALA A 2 -11.41 -57.60 15.15
C ALA A 2 -10.77 -56.60 14.19
N GLN A 3 -11.60 -55.79 13.54
CA GLN A 3 -11.17 -54.71 12.66
C GLN A 3 -11.02 -53.46 13.53
N ASP A 4 -9.77 -53.04 13.78
CA ASP A 4 -9.50 -51.76 14.42
C ASP A 4 -9.80 -50.63 13.44
N ALA A 5 -10.78 -49.81 13.81
CA ALA A 5 -11.16 -48.62 13.07
C ALA A 5 -10.10 -47.53 13.28
N PHE A 6 -9.43 -47.14 12.20
CA PHE A 6 -8.48 -46.04 12.19
C PHE A 6 -9.27 -44.73 12.22
N THR A 7 -9.35 -44.07 13.39
CA THR A 7 -9.91 -42.73 13.52
C THR A 7 -8.88 -41.70 13.09
N PRO A 8 -9.10 -40.93 12.01
CA PRO A 8 -8.21 -39.84 11.64
C PRO A 8 -8.32 -38.72 12.69
N GLN A 9 -7.23 -38.43 13.38
CA GLN A 9 -7.18 -37.26 14.25
C GLN A 9 -7.06 -35.99 13.40
N PRO A 10 -7.88 -34.96 13.67
CA PRO A 10 -7.74 -33.67 13.00
C PRO A 10 -6.41 -33.05 13.39
N ILE A 11 -5.59 -32.72 12.38
CA ILE A 11 -4.34 -31.99 12.56
C ILE A 11 -4.73 -30.55 12.91
N GLU A 12 -4.67 -30.20 14.19
CA GLU A 12 -4.76 -28.80 14.64
C GLU A 12 -3.48 -28.06 14.20
N LEU A 13 -3.53 -27.43 13.02
CA LEU A 13 -2.58 -26.39 12.62
C LEU A 13 -2.88 -25.11 13.43
N THR A 14 -2.49 -25.07 14.70
CA THR A 14 -2.64 -23.87 15.54
C THR A 14 -1.34 -23.52 16.25
N ARG A 15 -0.24 -23.34 15.50
CA ARG A 15 0.94 -22.60 15.97
C ARG A 15 1.64 -21.89 14.81
N GLU A 16 1.02 -20.86 14.26
CA GLU A 16 1.74 -19.89 13.42
C GLU A 16 2.45 -18.86 14.33
N THR A 17 3.71 -19.20 14.58
CA THR A 17 4.90 -18.33 14.53
C THR A 17 4.82 -16.92 15.14
N SER A 18 5.60 -16.76 16.22
CA SER A 18 6.22 -15.52 16.66
C SER A 18 6.63 -14.67 15.45
N HIS A 19 5.90 -13.57 15.21
CA HIS A 19 6.22 -12.62 14.17
C HIS A 19 7.46 -11.85 14.60
N ASP A 20 8.63 -12.38 14.25
CA ASP A 20 9.88 -11.80 14.73
C ASP A 20 10.15 -10.45 14.06
N LEU A 21 9.80 -10.27 12.77
CA LEU A 21 9.89 -8.99 12.05
C LEU A 21 8.93 -8.96 10.86
N GLY A 22 8.43 -7.77 10.49
CA GLY A 22 7.64 -7.60 9.26
C GLY A 22 6.41 -6.73 9.43
N VAL A 23 5.49 -6.82 8.47
CA VAL A 23 4.24 -6.08 8.45
C VAL A 23 3.07 -7.04 8.49
N CYS A 24 2.09 -6.76 9.34
CA CYS A 24 0.86 -7.52 9.51
C CYS A 24 -0.35 -6.63 9.23
N PHE A 25 -1.32 -7.18 8.50
CA PHE A 25 -2.60 -6.52 8.21
C PHE A 25 -3.67 -7.21 9.04
N ASP A 26 -4.30 -6.47 9.95
CA ASP A 26 -5.41 -6.94 10.77
C ASP A 26 -6.73 -6.40 10.18
N PRO A 27 -7.48 -7.22 9.42
CA PRO A 27 -8.72 -6.79 8.79
C PRO A 27 -9.88 -6.65 9.78
N GLU A 28 -9.82 -7.30 10.94
CA GLU A 28 -10.88 -7.23 11.94
C GLU A 28 -10.87 -5.87 12.64
N ASN A 29 -9.68 -5.40 12.99
CA ASN A 29 -9.51 -4.10 13.65
C ASN A 29 -9.24 -2.94 12.67
N ILE A 30 -9.02 -3.25 11.38
CA ILE A 30 -8.62 -2.29 10.34
C ILE A 30 -7.33 -1.57 10.75
N ILE A 31 -6.33 -2.37 11.08
CA ILE A 31 -5.03 -1.92 11.57
C ILE A 31 -3.93 -2.50 10.70
N LEU A 32 -2.94 -1.67 10.42
CA LEU A 32 -1.67 -2.05 9.83
C LEU A 32 -0.59 -2.00 10.91
N GLN A 33 0.08 -3.12 11.17
CA GLN A 33 1.12 -3.25 12.18
C GLN A 33 2.47 -3.55 11.56
N GLY A 34 3.54 -2.94 12.05
CA GLY A 34 4.92 -3.18 11.64
C GLY A 34 5.78 -3.47 12.85
N PHE A 35 6.58 -4.53 12.80
CA PHE A 35 7.46 -4.97 13.88
C PHE A 35 8.93 -4.78 13.48
N TYR A 36 9.67 -4.02 14.27
CA TYR A 36 11.04 -3.60 13.97
C TYR A 36 12.00 -3.82 15.15
N THR A 37 13.27 -4.09 14.86
CA THR A 37 14.34 -4.26 15.87
C THR A 37 14.83 -2.95 16.48
N ASP A 38 14.56 -1.82 15.83
CA ASP A 38 15.09 -0.52 16.22
C ASP A 38 14.07 0.60 16.00
N GLU A 39 14.18 1.61 16.86
CA GLU A 39 13.28 2.76 16.86
C GLU A 39 13.37 3.56 15.55
N ILE A 40 14.57 3.65 14.98
CA ILE A 40 14.84 4.46 13.80
C ILE A 40 14.13 3.86 12.58
N SER A 41 14.17 2.54 12.41
CA SER A 41 13.44 1.79 11.39
C SER A 41 11.93 2.00 11.52
N ALA A 42 11.39 1.97 12.74
CA ALA A 42 9.97 2.25 12.98
C ALA A 42 9.58 3.69 12.57
N TYR A 43 10.41 4.69 12.89
CA TYR A 43 10.15 6.07 12.47
C TYR A 43 10.27 6.29 10.96
N ARG A 44 11.22 5.61 10.31
CA ARG A 44 11.35 5.62 8.85
C ARG A 44 10.13 5.01 8.18
N ALA A 45 9.72 3.83 8.65
CA ALA A 45 8.52 3.17 8.18
C ALA A 45 7.29 4.07 8.36
N ARG A 46 7.09 4.67 9.54
CA ARG A 46 5.99 5.61 9.80
C ARG A 46 5.96 6.76 8.80
N ARG A 47 7.11 7.38 8.54
CA ARG A 47 7.21 8.49 7.58
C ARG A 47 6.81 8.03 6.18
N LEU A 48 7.35 6.90 5.72
CA LEU A 48 7.08 6.42 4.37
C LEU A 48 5.62 5.94 4.24
N TRP A 49 5.09 5.22 5.22
CA TRP A 49 3.67 4.84 5.25
C TRP A 49 2.76 6.05 5.14
N SER A 50 3.02 7.10 5.93
CA SER A 50 2.26 8.35 5.86
C SER A 50 2.29 8.95 4.46
N GLN A 51 3.48 9.09 3.88
CA GLN A 51 3.67 9.67 2.56
C GLN A 51 2.98 8.85 1.47
N THR A 52 3.12 7.53 1.50
CA THR A 52 2.52 6.61 0.53
C THR A 52 1.00 6.65 0.63
N LEU A 53 0.44 6.60 1.85
CA LEU A 53 -1.01 6.64 2.06
C LEU A 53 -1.62 7.97 1.58
N SER A 54 -1.00 9.10 1.90
CA SER A 54 -1.46 10.41 1.43
C SER A 54 -1.31 10.58 -0.09
N ALA A 55 -0.22 10.08 -0.69
CA ALA A 55 0.02 10.24 -2.12
C ALA A 55 -0.89 9.35 -2.98
N HIS A 56 -1.07 8.08 -2.62
CA HIS A 56 -1.80 7.11 -3.45
C HIS A 56 -3.31 7.11 -3.22
N PHE A 57 -3.76 7.45 -2.00
CA PHE A 57 -5.18 7.39 -1.63
C PHE A 57 -5.77 8.75 -1.27
N LEU A 58 -4.98 9.84 -1.35
CA LEU A 58 -5.41 11.21 -1.00
C LEU A 58 -5.95 11.29 0.44
N LEU A 59 -5.35 10.54 1.35
CA LEU A 59 -5.73 10.51 2.76
C LEU A 59 -5.04 11.62 3.54
N ASP A 60 -5.80 12.27 4.41
CA ASP A 60 -5.30 13.28 5.35
C ASP A 60 -4.73 12.59 6.59
N PRO A 61 -3.43 12.80 6.92
CA PRO A 61 -2.84 12.32 8.16
C PRO A 61 -3.60 12.88 9.36
N GLU A 62 -3.69 12.12 10.45
CA GLU A 62 -4.39 12.45 11.71
C GLU A 62 -5.93 12.44 11.61
N HIS A 63 -6.50 12.70 10.43
CA HIS A 63 -7.94 12.58 10.20
C HIS A 63 -8.33 11.17 9.76
N ASP A 64 -7.77 10.71 8.64
CA ASP A 64 -8.16 9.44 8.02
C ASP A 64 -7.47 8.23 8.68
N PHE A 65 -6.25 8.45 9.17
CA PHE A 65 -5.46 7.43 9.84
C PHE A 65 -4.58 8.03 10.94
N ASN A 66 -4.28 7.21 11.95
CA ASN A 66 -3.46 7.59 13.09
C ASN A 66 -2.33 6.59 13.29
N PHE A 67 -1.12 7.09 13.56
CA PHE A 67 0.04 6.26 13.88
C PHE A 67 0.33 6.25 15.37
N GLN A 68 0.78 5.10 15.87
CA GLN A 68 1.32 4.93 17.20
C GLN A 68 2.58 4.07 17.10
N ILE A 69 3.65 4.47 17.79
CA ILE A 69 4.85 3.64 17.93
C ILE A 69 4.96 3.26 19.40
N LEU A 70 5.04 1.96 19.67
CA LEU A 70 5.23 1.41 21.01
C LEU A 70 6.54 0.62 21.04
N GLY A 71 7.46 1.02 21.90
CA GLY A 71 8.69 0.26 22.16
C GLY A 71 8.46 -0.73 23.31
N ASN A 72 8.82 -1.99 23.12
CA ASN A 72 8.90 -2.98 24.17
C ASN A 72 10.38 -3.17 24.60
N PRO A 73 10.77 -2.73 25.82
CA PRO A 73 12.14 -2.83 26.27
C PRO A 73 12.59 -4.27 26.55
N GLU A 74 11.67 -5.20 26.85
CA GLU A 74 12.00 -6.58 27.18
C GLU A 74 12.49 -7.36 25.96
N ASN A 75 11.90 -7.08 24.80
CA ASN A 75 12.19 -7.78 23.54
C ASN A 75 13.02 -6.96 22.55
N ALA A 76 13.45 -5.75 22.95
CA ALA A 76 14.10 -4.78 22.05
C ALA A 76 13.35 -4.61 20.72
N GLN A 77 12.02 -4.58 20.77
CA GLN A 77 11.16 -4.56 19.59
C GLN A 77 10.28 -3.31 19.60
N TYR A 78 10.12 -2.69 18.45
CA TYR A 78 9.28 -1.53 18.23
C TYR A 78 8.11 -1.91 17.33
N THR A 79 6.89 -1.64 17.80
CA THR A 79 5.66 -1.87 17.06
C THR A 79 5.13 -0.54 16.53
N LEU A 80 5.03 -0.41 15.22
CA LEU A 80 4.34 0.69 14.54
C LEU A 80 2.92 0.23 14.22
N THR A 81 1.94 0.94 14.74
CA THR A 81 0.52 0.68 14.51
C THR A 81 -0.08 1.84 13.74
N CYS A 82 -0.76 1.55 12.63
CA CYS A 82 -1.54 2.50 11.86
C CYS A 82 -3.01 2.09 11.91
N LYS A 83 -3.87 2.95 12.47
CA LYS A 83 -5.31 2.72 12.58
C LYS A 83 -6.06 3.59 11.60
N PHE A 84 -6.87 2.98 10.74
CA PHE A 84 -7.71 3.68 9.77
C PHE A 84 -9.07 4.01 10.39
N VAL A 85 -9.41 5.30 10.46
CA VAL A 85 -10.56 5.79 11.25
C VAL A 85 -11.77 6.03 10.36
N THR A 86 -11.58 6.77 9.26
CA THR A 86 -12.65 7.25 8.38
C THR A 86 -13.05 6.23 7.33
N ALA A 87 -14.16 6.49 6.63
CA ALA A 87 -14.60 5.64 5.51
C ALA A 87 -13.54 5.60 4.38
N CYS A 88 -12.90 6.73 4.08
CA CYS A 88 -11.82 6.82 3.09
C CYS A 88 -10.62 5.97 3.51
N GLY A 89 -10.18 6.07 4.76
CA GLY A 89 -9.10 5.26 5.30
C GLY A 89 -9.40 3.76 5.26
N ARG A 90 -10.61 3.36 5.66
CA ARG A 90 -11.04 1.95 5.62
C ARG A 90 -11.08 1.39 4.20
N TYR A 91 -11.53 2.20 3.23
CA TYR A 91 -11.53 1.79 1.83
C TYR A 91 -10.11 1.63 1.27
N ALA A 92 -9.17 2.53 1.63
CA ALA A 92 -7.77 2.37 1.29
C ALA A 92 -7.18 1.09 1.88
N PHE A 93 -7.44 0.80 3.16
CA PHE A 93 -7.03 -0.44 3.81
C PHE A 93 -7.57 -1.69 3.10
N TRP A 94 -8.86 -1.68 2.72
CA TRP A 94 -9.46 -2.75 1.93
C TRP A 94 -8.75 -2.93 0.59
N ARG A 95 -8.44 -1.84 -0.11
CA ARG A 95 -7.70 -1.90 -1.39
C ARG A 95 -6.33 -2.54 -1.23
N ILE A 96 -5.60 -2.20 -0.17
CA ILE A 96 -4.28 -2.78 0.10
C ILE A 96 -4.41 -4.29 0.39
N THR A 97 -5.30 -4.67 1.30
CA THR A 97 -5.47 -6.07 1.72
C THR A 97 -6.09 -6.98 0.65
N ASN A 98 -6.78 -6.42 -0.35
CA ASN A 98 -7.37 -7.16 -1.48
C ASN A 98 -6.51 -7.08 -2.76
N HIS A 99 -5.23 -6.74 -2.63
CA HIS A 99 -4.26 -6.63 -3.73
C HIS A 99 -4.71 -5.69 -4.87
N GLN A 100 -5.49 -4.66 -4.55
CA GLN A 100 -5.93 -3.62 -5.50
C GLN A 100 -4.97 -2.42 -5.57
N ALA A 101 -3.86 -2.49 -4.83
CA ALA A 101 -2.77 -1.52 -4.83
C ALA A 101 -1.45 -2.22 -4.43
N PRO A 102 -0.98 -3.22 -5.21
CA PRO A 102 0.21 -4.02 -4.88
C PRO A 102 1.48 -3.17 -4.75
N GLU A 103 1.58 -2.07 -5.50
CA GLU A 103 2.68 -1.12 -5.40
C GLU A 103 2.75 -0.45 -4.02
N VAL A 104 1.59 -0.11 -3.44
CA VAL A 104 1.51 0.48 -2.10
C VAL A 104 1.84 -0.56 -1.05
N GLN A 105 1.32 -1.79 -1.22
CA GLN A 105 1.61 -2.90 -0.33
C GLN A 105 3.13 -3.15 -0.25
N TYR A 106 3.80 -3.24 -1.39
CA TYR A 106 5.26 -3.44 -1.46
C TYR A 106 6.04 -2.32 -0.75
N VAL A 107 5.66 -1.05 -0.98
CA VAL A 107 6.31 0.09 -0.31
C VAL A 107 6.09 0.04 1.20
N ILE A 108 4.90 -0.34 1.66
CA ILE A 108 4.59 -0.48 3.08
C ILE A 108 5.45 -1.57 3.72
N GLU A 109 5.54 -2.74 3.09
CA GLU A 109 6.31 -3.89 3.60
C GLU A 109 7.82 -3.59 3.66
N THR A 110 8.34 -2.85 2.68
CA THR A 110 9.77 -2.52 2.56
C THR A 110 10.18 -1.20 3.21
N ALA A 111 9.24 -0.46 3.83
CA ALA A 111 9.44 0.93 4.27
C ALA A 111 10.55 1.16 5.30
N HIS A 112 10.95 0.11 6.01
CA HIS A 112 12.01 0.13 7.01
C HIS A 112 13.42 0.04 6.40
N ILE A 113 13.52 -0.48 5.17
CA ILE A 113 14.79 -0.65 4.48
C ILE A 113 15.31 0.73 4.07
N PRO A 114 16.55 1.12 4.45
CA PRO A 114 17.12 2.39 4.05
C PRO A 114 17.14 2.50 2.52
N ILE A 115 16.61 3.60 1.99
CA ILE A 115 16.66 3.90 0.56
C ILE A 115 18.12 4.24 0.21
N CYS A 116 18.90 3.22 -0.17
CA CYS A 116 20.18 3.43 -0.79
C CYS A 116 19.91 3.84 -2.25
N HIS A 117 20.50 4.94 -2.72
CA HIS A 117 20.27 5.43 -4.09
C HIS A 117 20.63 4.39 -5.16
N SER A 118 21.46 3.40 -4.84
CA SER A 118 21.77 2.28 -5.73
C SER A 118 20.63 1.27 -5.93
N ARG A 119 19.69 1.12 -4.98
CA ARG A 119 18.63 0.10 -5.03
C ARG A 119 17.32 0.56 -5.67
N HIS A 120 17.17 1.86 -5.94
CA HIS A 120 15.95 2.35 -6.58
C HIS A 120 15.84 1.82 -8.02
N GLU A 121 16.96 1.68 -8.73
CA GLU A 121 16.99 1.04 -10.04
C GLU A 121 16.68 -0.46 -9.97
N ASP A 122 17.13 -1.15 -8.92
CA ASP A 122 16.85 -2.57 -8.72
C ASP A 122 15.34 -2.85 -8.56
N ILE A 123 14.60 -1.95 -7.90
CA ILE A 123 13.13 -2.07 -7.75
C ILE A 123 12.43 -1.83 -9.09
N LEU A 124 12.88 -0.86 -9.90
CA LEU A 124 12.33 -0.62 -11.23
C LEU A 124 12.63 -1.76 -12.22
N CYS A 125 13.68 -2.55 -11.94
CA CYS A 125 14.09 -3.70 -12.76
C CYS A 125 13.63 -5.05 -12.19
N ALA A 126 12.83 -5.05 -11.11
CA ALA A 126 12.37 -6.30 -10.50
C ALA A 126 11.39 -7.00 -11.45
N PRO A 127 11.70 -8.21 -11.94
CA PRO A 127 10.97 -8.85 -13.04
C PRO A 127 9.52 -9.21 -12.67
N ASP A 128 9.23 -9.28 -11.38
CA ASP A 128 7.94 -9.56 -10.76
C ASP A 128 7.03 -8.32 -10.61
N LEU A 129 7.59 -7.11 -10.68
CA LEU A 129 6.83 -5.85 -10.65
C LEU A 129 6.35 -5.41 -12.04
N HIS A 130 6.75 -6.10 -13.11
CA HIS A 130 6.19 -5.85 -14.44
C HIS A 130 4.74 -6.34 -14.50
N SER A 131 3.83 -5.41 -14.76
CA SER A 131 2.43 -5.73 -15.06
C SER A 131 2.37 -6.78 -16.17
N ILE A 132 1.77 -7.94 -15.88
CA ILE A 132 1.53 -9.04 -16.84
C ILE A 132 0.74 -8.53 -18.07
N HIS A 133 0.15 -7.34 -18.01
CA HIS A 133 -0.60 -6.71 -19.09
C HIS A 133 0.21 -6.00 -20.18
N GLU A 134 1.55 -5.92 -20.10
CA GLU A 134 2.34 -5.28 -21.17
C GLU A 134 2.75 -6.20 -22.31
N LYS A 135 2.12 -7.37 -22.47
CA LYS A 135 2.12 -8.04 -23.77
C LYS A 135 0.99 -7.43 -24.61
N PRO A 136 1.27 -6.54 -25.59
CA PRO A 136 0.29 -6.28 -26.62
C PRO A 136 -0.03 -7.64 -27.24
N LEU A 137 -1.31 -8.03 -27.23
CA LEU A 137 -1.80 -9.14 -28.03
C LEU A 137 -1.55 -8.77 -29.49
N ILE A 138 -0.37 -9.14 -29.99
CA ILE A 138 -0.07 -9.12 -31.42
C ILE A 138 -0.90 -10.26 -32.01
N LEU A 139 -2.15 -9.94 -32.36
CA LEU A 139 -2.93 -10.71 -33.31
C LEU A 139 -2.23 -10.58 -34.66
N SER A 140 -1.31 -11.51 -34.94
CA SER A 140 -0.65 -11.59 -36.23
C SER A 140 -1.65 -12.05 -37.28
N SER A 141 -1.88 -11.13 -38.21
CA SER A 141 -2.28 -11.27 -39.63
C SER A 141 -3.68 -11.76 -39.96
N GLY A 142 -4.50 -10.81 -40.42
CA GLY A 142 -5.66 -11.05 -41.27
C GLY A 142 -6.58 -9.84 -41.34
N GLU A 143 -6.20 -8.86 -42.18
CA GLU A 143 -7.07 -7.83 -42.76
C GLU A 143 -8.16 -7.22 -41.85
N LEU A 144 -7.92 -6.02 -41.31
CA LEU A 144 -8.97 -5.00 -41.23
C LEU A 144 -8.34 -3.61 -41.14
N SER A 145 -8.47 -2.94 -42.27
CA SER A 145 -8.16 -1.54 -42.51
C SER A 145 -8.81 -0.62 -41.48
N GLU A 146 -8.05 0.43 -41.10
CA GLU A 146 -8.55 1.76 -40.75
C GLU A 146 -9.90 1.84 -40.01
N MET A 147 -9.94 1.69 -38.68
CA MET A 147 -10.94 2.43 -37.87
C MET A 147 -10.51 2.62 -36.41
N LEU A 148 -10.40 3.90 -36.03
CA LEU A 148 -10.77 4.45 -34.73
C LEU A 148 -9.80 4.34 -33.55
N PHE A 149 -8.72 5.14 -33.60
CA PHE A 149 -8.35 5.92 -32.41
C PHE A 149 -8.93 7.34 -32.55
N PRO A 150 -9.88 7.76 -31.70
CA PRO A 150 -10.36 9.13 -31.75
C PRO A 150 -9.20 10.06 -31.33
N LYS A 151 -8.83 10.97 -32.24
CA LYS A 151 -7.88 12.05 -31.96
C LYS A 151 -8.34 12.81 -30.69
N PRO A 152 -7.42 13.15 -29.78
CA PRO A 152 -7.77 13.85 -28.55
C PRO A 152 -8.49 15.15 -28.87
N ASN A 153 -9.72 15.27 -28.35
CA ASN A 153 -10.61 16.38 -28.59
C ASN A 153 -10.01 17.67 -27.96
N ARG A 154 -9.78 18.70 -28.78
CA ARG A 154 -9.20 20.00 -28.37
C ARG A 154 -9.93 20.68 -27.20
N LYS A 155 -11.14 20.25 -26.84
CA LYS A 155 -11.89 20.76 -25.69
C LYS A 155 -11.32 20.32 -24.33
N PHE A 156 -10.59 19.21 -24.24
CA PHE A 156 -10.05 18.71 -22.98
C PHE A 156 -8.88 19.58 -22.47
N SER A 157 -8.05 20.09 -23.38
CA SER A 157 -6.94 20.98 -23.02
C SER A 157 -7.40 22.38 -22.61
N SER A 158 -8.54 22.88 -23.10
CA SER A 158 -9.09 24.15 -22.63
C SER A 158 -9.74 24.04 -21.24
N TRP A 159 -10.25 22.87 -20.87
CA TRP A 159 -10.79 22.61 -19.53
C TRP A 159 -9.68 22.54 -18.48
N LEU A 160 -8.58 21.85 -18.76
CA LEU A 160 -7.39 21.79 -17.88
C LEU A 160 -6.76 23.17 -17.63
N LYS A 161 -6.68 24.03 -18.66
CA LYS A 161 -6.20 25.41 -18.48
C LYS A 161 -7.11 26.28 -17.60
N LYS A 162 -8.40 25.92 -17.48
CA LYS A 162 -9.39 26.65 -16.68
C LYS A 162 -9.33 26.28 -15.20
N ILE A 163 -8.86 25.07 -14.88
CA ILE A 163 -8.65 24.61 -13.49
C ILE A 163 -7.35 25.18 -12.93
N LEU A 164 -6.29 25.27 -13.75
CA LEU A 164 -4.99 25.82 -13.35
C LEU A 164 -4.95 27.36 -13.31
N SER A 165 -6.00 28.06 -13.74
CA SER A 165 -6.08 29.52 -13.75
C SER A 165 -6.89 30.13 -12.60
N VAL A 166 -7.28 29.34 -11.58
CA VAL A 166 -7.97 29.88 -10.41
C VAL A 166 -6.92 30.51 -9.47
N PRO A 167 -7.00 31.82 -9.16
CA PRO A 167 -6.04 32.46 -8.28
C PRO A 167 -6.19 31.92 -6.86
N PHE A 168 -5.05 31.56 -6.26
CA PHE A 168 -4.86 31.25 -4.85
C PHE A 168 -5.42 32.41 -4.01
N ILE A 169 -6.59 32.22 -3.39
CA ILE A 169 -7.11 33.18 -2.42
C ILE A 169 -6.33 32.96 -1.12
N THR A 170 -5.47 33.92 -0.81
CA THR A 170 -4.83 34.13 0.48
C THR A 170 -5.86 34.15 1.60
N LEU A 171 -5.90 33.11 2.44
CA LEU A 171 -6.48 33.19 3.78
C LEU A 171 -5.44 33.78 4.72
N ARG A 172 -5.46 35.10 4.83
CA ARG A 172 -4.89 35.86 5.94
C ARG A 172 -5.94 35.97 7.04
N ASN A 173 -5.47 35.79 8.28
CA ASN A 173 -6.04 36.26 9.55
C ASN A 173 -7.25 35.51 10.10
N TYR A 174 -7.05 34.84 11.24
CA TYR A 174 -7.73 35.17 12.50
C TYR A 174 -6.87 34.66 13.67
N CYS A 175 -6.08 35.56 14.25
CA CYS A 175 -5.70 35.51 15.66
C CYS A 175 -6.62 36.47 16.40
N SER A 176 -7.33 35.98 17.41
CA SER A 176 -7.77 36.72 18.60
C SER A 176 -7.91 35.73 19.73
#